data_AF-A0A258EEM9-F1
#
_entry.id   AF-A0A258EEM9-F1
#
_cell.length_a   1.000
_cell.length_b   1.000
_cell.length_c   1.000
_cell.angle_alpha   90.00
_cell.angle_beta   90.00
_cell.angle_gamma   90.00
#
_symmetry.space_group_name_H-M   'P 1'
#
loop_
_entity.id
_entity.type
_entity.pdbx_description
1 polymer ?
#
loop_
_entity_poly.entity_id
_entity_poly.type
_entity_poly.pdbx_seq_one_letter_code
_entity_poly.pdbx_strand_id
1 'polypeptide(L)'
;MAEITGLNRDYCSDVVKKLCRERGITYNPIEKSRGEFPVGITEDSRQFRAKIGNILYDLRQEDHHVKVALDTGVIAKNQVLASEFPNAYSWSLGQLERLARRTNIPFKEMMLKALMTTEEWNLYSQCVKSLKPTSV
;
A
#
# COMPACT_ATOMS: atom_id res chain seq x y z
N MET A 1 12.51 27.36 -8.26
CA MET A 1 11.69 26.13 -8.44
C MET A 1 10.24 26.57 -8.38
N ALA A 2 9.44 26.32 -9.43
CA ALA A 2 8.03 26.71 -9.43
C ALA A 2 7.24 25.62 -8.70
N GLU A 3 6.79 25.91 -7.47
CA GLU A 3 5.82 25.08 -6.78
C GLU A 3 4.43 25.30 -7.40
N ILE A 4 3.74 24.21 -7.72
CA ILE A 4 2.36 24.26 -8.19
C ILE A 4 1.47 24.53 -6.98
N THR A 5 1.44 25.77 -6.53
CA THR A 5 0.48 26.28 -5.54
C THR A 5 -0.73 26.83 -6.29
N GLY A 6 -1.92 26.25 -6.05
CA GLY A 6 -3.19 26.80 -6.54
C GLY A 6 -3.98 25.90 -7.50
N LEU A 7 -3.43 24.79 -7.98
CA LEU A 7 -4.22 23.79 -8.69
C LEU A 7 -5.00 22.96 -7.66
N ASN A 8 -6.32 23.20 -7.62
CA ASN A 8 -7.25 22.38 -6.86
C ASN A 8 -6.97 20.89 -7.17
N ARG A 9 -6.94 20.04 -6.14
CA ARG A 9 -6.62 18.60 -6.25
C ARG A 9 -7.45 17.89 -7.34
N ASP A 10 -8.62 18.45 -7.63
CA ASP A 10 -9.60 17.93 -8.57
C ASP A 10 -9.68 18.71 -9.89
N TYR A 11 -8.81 19.70 -10.15
CA TYR A 11 -8.84 20.52 -11.37
C TYR A 11 -8.80 19.70 -12.65
N CYS A 12 -7.95 18.67 -12.69
CA CYS A 12 -7.89 17.75 -13.83
C CYS A 12 -9.20 16.97 -14.02
N SER A 13 -9.88 16.59 -12.92
CA SER A 13 -11.17 15.91 -12.99
C SER A 13 -12.27 16.84 -13.53
N ASP A 14 -12.28 18.09 -13.09
CA ASP A 14 -13.27 19.09 -13.50
C ASP A 14 -13.11 19.49 -14.97
N VAL A 15 -11.87 19.65 -15.43
CA VAL A 15 -11.57 19.91 -16.85
C VAL A 15 -12.01 18.72 -17.72
N VAL A 16 -11.76 17.49 -17.28
CA VAL A 16 -12.19 16.29 -18.02
C VAL A 16 -13.72 16.18 -18.08
N LYS A 17 -14.42 16.40 -16.97
CA LYS A 17 -15.90 16.43 -16.95
C LYS A 17 -16.46 17.49 -17.88
N LYS A 18 -15.85 18.67 -17.90
CA LYS A 18 -16.25 19.77 -18.80
C LYS A 18 -16.07 19.37 -20.27
N LEU A 19 -14.92 18.82 -20.64
CA LEU A 19 -14.64 18.34 -22.00
C LEU A 19 -15.58 17.22 -22.44
N CYS A 20 -15.89 16.28 -21.53
CA CYS A 20 -16.86 15.22 -21.79
C CYS A 20 -18.26 15.79 -22.09
N ARG A 21 -18.73 16.77 -21.30
CA ARG A 21 -20.01 17.44 -21.54
C ARG A 21 -20.03 18.19 -22.88
N GLU A 22 -18.96 18.92 -23.21
CA GLU A 22 -18.84 19.67 -24.48
C GLU A 22 -18.84 18.77 -25.71
N ARG A 23 -18.31 17.54 -25.59
CA ARG A 23 -18.24 16.58 -26.69
C ARG A 23 -19.37 15.56 -26.72
N GLY A 24 -20.37 15.70 -25.83
CA GLY A 24 -21.47 14.73 -25.72
C GLY A 24 -21.02 13.33 -25.31
N ILE A 25 -19.85 13.21 -24.69
CA ILE A 25 -19.30 11.94 -24.19
C ILE A 25 -19.76 11.80 -22.74
N THR A 26 -20.41 10.69 -22.41
CA THR A 26 -20.72 10.38 -21.01
C THR A 26 -19.42 10.15 -20.27
N TYR A 27 -19.10 11.04 -19.33
CA TYR A 27 -18.01 10.81 -18.39
C TYR A 27 -18.44 9.68 -17.46
N ASN A 28 -18.00 8.47 -17.79
CA ASN A 28 -17.95 7.38 -16.83
C ASN A 28 -16.63 7.58 -16.10
N PRO A 29 -16.58 8.17 -14.89
CA PRO A 29 -15.43 7.89 -14.05
C PRO A 29 -15.34 6.38 -14.04
N ILE A 30 -14.17 5.82 -14.35
CA ILE A 30 -13.92 4.45 -13.95
C ILE A 30 -14.20 4.51 -12.46
N GLU A 31 -15.38 4.02 -12.06
CA GLU A 31 -15.61 3.62 -10.69
C GLU A 31 -14.39 2.75 -10.46
N LYS A 32 -13.44 3.24 -9.67
CA LYS A 32 -12.43 2.35 -9.13
C LYS A 32 -13.28 1.36 -8.40
N SER A 33 -13.62 0.26 -9.08
CA SER A 33 -14.43 -0.77 -8.49
C SER A 33 -13.68 -1.12 -7.22
N ARG A 34 -14.43 -1.24 -6.14
CA ARG A 34 -13.89 -1.53 -4.83
C ARG A 34 -13.11 -2.86 -4.95
N GLY A 35 -11.82 -2.79 -5.24
CA GLY A 35 -10.98 -3.97 -5.56
C GLY A 35 -10.15 -3.92 -6.84
N GLU A 36 -10.37 -3.02 -7.80
CA GLU A 36 -9.53 -2.95 -9.00
C GLU A 36 -8.20 -2.22 -8.75
N PHE A 37 -7.12 -2.96 -8.91
CA PHE A 37 -5.76 -2.44 -8.86
C PHE A 37 -5.54 -1.40 -9.98
N PRO A 38 -4.75 -0.34 -9.74
CA PRO A 38 -4.37 0.61 -10.79
C PRO A 38 -3.84 -0.09 -12.06
N VAL A 39 -4.26 0.39 -13.23
CA VAL A 39 -3.80 -0.10 -14.54
C VAL A 39 -2.28 0.05 -14.65
N GLY A 40 -1.60 -0.98 -15.16
CA GLY A 40 -0.12 -0.98 -15.33
C GLY A 40 0.68 -1.56 -14.15
N ILE A 41 0.02 -2.19 -13.18
CA ILE A 41 0.68 -2.91 -12.08
C ILE A 41 1.03 -4.34 -12.54
N THR A 42 2.29 -4.74 -12.40
CA THR A 42 2.76 -6.11 -12.64
C THR A 42 2.16 -7.08 -11.61
N GLU A 43 2.11 -8.38 -11.93
CA GLU A 43 1.62 -9.38 -10.99
C GLU A 43 2.44 -9.39 -9.68
N ASP A 44 3.77 -9.24 -9.75
CA ASP A 44 4.62 -9.13 -8.56
C ASP A 44 4.25 -7.93 -7.68
N SER A 45 3.97 -6.79 -8.31
CA SER A 45 3.55 -5.57 -7.61
C SER A 45 2.17 -5.75 -6.95
N ARG A 46 1.29 -6.54 -7.58
CA ARG A 46 -0.03 -6.89 -7.03
C ARG A 46 0.11 -7.79 -5.80
N GLN A 47 0.92 -8.85 -5.90
CA GLN A 47 1.19 -9.78 -4.81
C GLN A 47 1.85 -9.08 -3.63
N PHE A 48 2.81 -8.21 -3.91
CA PHE A 48 3.45 -7.37 -2.89
C PHE A 48 2.43 -6.54 -2.12
N ARG A 49 1.55 -5.80 -2.83
CA ARG A 49 0.51 -4.99 -2.19
C ARG A 49 -0.48 -5.82 -1.38
N ALA A 50 -0.88 -6.99 -1.90
CA ALA A 50 -1.77 -7.90 -1.18
C ALA A 50 -1.14 -8.40 0.12
N LYS A 51 0.14 -8.77 0.11
CA LYS A 51 0.84 -9.24 1.32
C LYS A 51 1.09 -8.12 2.32
N ILE A 52 1.41 -6.91 1.87
CA ILE A 52 1.45 -5.72 2.76
C ILE A 52 0.09 -5.49 3.41
N GLY A 53 -1.00 -5.59 2.64
CA GLY A 53 -2.31 -5.42 3.22
C GLY A 53 -2.72 -6.55 4.16
N ASN A 54 -2.28 -7.78 3.93
CA ASN A 54 -2.43 -8.88 4.88
C ASN A 54 -1.67 -8.61 6.18
N ILE A 55 -0.42 -8.12 6.11
CA ILE A 55 0.34 -7.74 7.32
C ILE A 55 -0.43 -6.70 8.13
N LEU A 56 -1.01 -5.69 7.47
CA LEU A 56 -1.83 -4.69 8.15
C LEU A 56 -3.14 -5.26 8.68
N TYR A 57 -3.76 -6.17 7.95
CA TYR A 57 -4.97 -6.87 8.39
C TYR A 57 -4.72 -7.73 9.63
N ASP A 58 -3.60 -8.46 9.67
CA ASP A 58 -3.19 -9.31 10.79
C ASP A 58 -2.91 -8.49 12.06
N LEU A 59 -2.61 -7.19 11.92
CA LEU A 59 -2.40 -6.24 13.01
C LEU A 59 -3.72 -5.62 13.53
N ARG A 60 -4.89 -6.06 13.04
CA ARG A 60 -6.21 -5.56 13.46
C ARG A 60 -6.47 -5.80 14.95
N GLN A 61 -6.83 -4.72 15.63
CA GLN A 61 -7.47 -4.71 16.96
C GLN A 61 -8.60 -3.67 16.96
N GLU A 62 -9.32 -3.49 18.08
CA GLU A 62 -10.23 -2.35 18.28
C GLU A 62 -9.51 -1.04 17.90
N ASP A 63 -10.24 -0.14 17.22
CA ASP A 63 -9.75 1.11 16.62
C ASP A 63 -8.65 0.98 15.54
N HIS A 64 -8.77 -0.05 14.69
CA HIS A 64 -7.83 -0.36 13.61
C HIS A 64 -7.42 0.85 12.73
N HIS A 65 -8.36 1.74 12.39
CA HIS A 65 -8.07 2.90 11.54
C HIS A 65 -7.11 3.90 12.21
N VAL A 66 -7.22 4.08 13.53
CA VAL A 66 -6.33 4.94 14.32
C VAL A 66 -4.96 4.27 14.47
N LYS A 67 -4.92 2.95 14.72
CA LYS A 67 -3.66 2.21 14.84
C LYS A 67 -2.85 2.19 13.54
N VAL A 68 -3.49 1.89 12.40
CA VAL A 68 -2.82 1.96 11.09
C VAL A 68 -2.26 3.36 10.84
N ALA A 69 -2.99 4.40 11.22
CA ALA A 69 -2.50 5.77 11.10
C ALA A 69 -1.25 6.05 11.95
N LEU A 70 -1.26 5.61 13.21
CA LEU A 70 -0.13 5.76 14.13
C LEU A 70 1.09 4.96 13.67
N ASP A 71 0.87 3.72 13.24
CA ASP A 71 1.92 2.77 12.91
C ASP A 71 2.59 3.10 11.57
N THR A 72 1.86 3.71 10.64
CA THR A 72 2.36 4.03 9.29
C THR A 72 2.60 5.52 9.08
N GLY A 73 2.06 6.40 9.93
CA GLY A 73 2.08 7.85 9.72
C GLY A 73 1.15 8.32 8.59
N VAL A 74 0.09 7.55 8.29
CA VAL A 74 -0.92 7.96 7.31
C VAL A 74 -1.68 9.20 7.80
N ILE A 75 -1.72 10.22 6.93
CA ILE A 75 -2.47 11.46 7.16
C ILE A 75 -3.96 11.22 7.31
N ALA A 76 -4.62 12.01 8.17
CA ALA A 76 -6.03 11.86 8.56
C ALA A 76 -6.99 11.55 7.39
N LYS A 77 -6.90 12.32 6.30
CA LYS A 77 -7.77 12.18 5.12
C LYS A 77 -7.70 10.82 4.42
N ASN A 78 -6.68 10.01 4.70
CA ASN A 78 -6.40 8.74 4.05
C ASN A 78 -6.53 7.54 5.01
N GLN A 79 -6.79 7.75 6.30
CA GLN A 79 -6.77 6.69 7.33
C GLN A 79 -7.84 5.64 7.09
N VAL A 80 -9.08 6.07 6.82
CA VAL A 80 -10.21 5.18 6.54
C VAL A 80 -9.89 4.31 5.33
N LEU A 81 -9.45 4.93 4.22
CA LEU A 81 -9.07 4.22 3.00
C LEU A 81 -7.94 3.21 3.22
N ALA A 82 -6.90 3.61 3.95
CA ALA A 82 -5.74 2.76 4.24
C ALA A 82 -6.10 1.57 5.15
N SER A 83 -7.03 1.77 6.09
CA SER A 83 -7.51 0.75 7.02
C SER A 83 -8.47 -0.25 6.38
N GLU A 84 -9.44 0.26 5.61
CA GLU A 84 -10.49 -0.55 4.99
C GLU A 84 -9.98 -1.26 3.73
N PHE A 85 -9.09 -0.61 2.97
CA PHE A 85 -8.61 -1.08 1.67
C PHE A 85 -7.08 -1.06 1.58
N PRO A 86 -6.35 -1.77 2.46
CA PRO A 86 -4.89 -1.69 2.50
C PRO A 86 -4.22 -2.19 1.22
N ASN A 87 -4.85 -3.13 0.50
CA ASN A 87 -4.36 -3.65 -0.80
C ASN A 87 -4.41 -2.61 -1.92
N ALA A 88 -5.39 -1.70 -1.86
CA ALA A 88 -5.60 -0.64 -2.85
C ALA A 88 -4.89 0.67 -2.47
N TYR A 89 -4.38 0.76 -1.24
CA TYR A 89 -3.67 1.93 -0.76
C TYR A 89 -2.25 2.01 -1.35
N SER A 90 -1.83 3.21 -1.74
CA SER A 90 -0.49 3.46 -2.26
C SER A 90 0.47 3.75 -1.11
N TRP A 91 1.02 2.69 -0.51
CA TRP A 91 2.03 2.78 0.55
C TRP A 91 3.34 3.38 0.03
N SER A 92 3.85 4.41 0.71
CA SER A 92 5.19 4.92 0.47
C SER A 92 6.24 4.08 1.21
N LEU A 93 7.48 4.09 0.74
CA LEU A 93 8.58 3.40 1.43
C LEU A 93 8.73 3.85 2.88
N GLY A 94 8.60 5.16 3.15
CA GLY A 94 8.66 5.68 4.52
C GLY A 94 7.51 5.21 5.42
N GLN A 95 6.31 4.96 4.88
CA GLN A 95 5.21 4.37 5.64
C GLN A 95 5.47 2.90 5.98
N LEU A 96 6.05 2.15 5.04
CA LEU A 96 6.42 0.76 5.25
C LEU A 96 7.60 0.62 6.22
N GLU A 97 8.59 1.51 6.19
CA GLU A 97 9.67 1.53 7.17
C GLU A 97 9.18 1.79 8.60
N ARG A 98 8.22 2.70 8.76
CA ARG A 98 7.57 2.96 10.06
C ARG A 98 6.82 1.73 10.55
N LEU A 99 6.06 1.09 9.66
CA LEU A 99 5.36 -0.15 9.96
C LEU A 99 6.33 -1.24 10.43
N ALA A 100 7.44 -1.44 9.72
CA ALA A 100 8.47 -2.42 10.07
C ALA A 100 9.08 -2.16 11.47
N ARG A 101 9.42 -0.89 11.77
CA ARG A 101 9.90 -0.50 13.10
C ARG A 101 8.88 -0.77 14.19
N ARG A 102 7.60 -0.52 13.89
CA ARG A 102 6.52 -0.70 14.85
C ARG A 102 6.23 -2.17 15.16
N THR A 103 6.30 -3.03 14.15
CA THR A 103 6.11 -4.48 14.29
C THR A 103 7.36 -5.21 14.76
N ASN A 104 8.47 -4.49 14.94
CA ASN A 104 9.78 -5.04 15.29
C ASN A 104 10.28 -6.09 14.27
N ILE A 105 9.87 -5.95 13.00
CA ILE A 105 10.33 -6.78 11.89
C ILE A 105 11.40 -6.00 11.12
N PRO A 106 12.58 -6.57 10.82
CA PRO A 106 13.57 -5.89 9.98
C PRO A 106 12.96 -5.51 8.63
N PHE A 107 13.10 -4.26 8.20
CA PHE A 107 12.44 -3.74 6.99
C PHE A 107 12.74 -4.60 5.75
N LYS A 108 14.01 -5.01 5.56
CA LYS A 108 14.42 -5.89 4.47
C LYS A 108 13.71 -7.24 4.51
N GLU A 109 13.54 -7.79 5.71
CA GLU A 109 12.86 -9.07 5.93
C GLU A 109 11.37 -8.97 5.60
N MET A 110 10.71 -7.89 6.04
CA MET A 110 9.31 -7.61 5.73
C MET A 110 9.09 -7.47 4.22
N MET A 111 9.98 -6.76 3.51
CA MET A 111 9.92 -6.58 2.07
C MET A 111 10.13 -7.90 1.31
N LEU A 112 11.14 -8.70 1.71
CA LEU A 112 11.40 -10.00 1.10
C LEU A 112 10.22 -10.96 1.28
N LYS A 113 9.65 -11.03 2.49
CA LYS A 113 8.46 -11.84 2.77
C LYS A 113 7.26 -11.40 1.92
N ALA A 114 7.12 -10.11 1.64
CA ALA A 114 6.07 -9.58 0.78
C ALA A 114 6.31 -9.86 -0.72
N LEU A 115 7.53 -10.20 -1.15
CA LEU A 115 7.84 -10.54 -2.54
C LEU A 115 7.81 -12.06 -2.80
N MET A 116 8.18 -12.87 -1.81
CA MET A 116 8.31 -14.32 -1.94
C MET A 116 7.00 -15.07 -1.68
N THR A 117 6.74 -16.15 -2.40
CA THR A 117 5.71 -17.15 -2.04
C THR A 117 5.97 -17.74 -0.65
N THR A 118 4.96 -18.36 -0.05
CA THR A 118 5.10 -19.03 1.26
C THR A 118 6.17 -20.12 1.23
N GLU A 119 6.26 -20.86 0.12
CA GLU A 119 7.24 -21.92 -0.08
C GLU A 119 8.67 -21.36 -0.18
N GLU A 120 8.88 -20.33 -1.01
CA GLU A 120 10.16 -19.63 -1.12
C GLU A 120 10.60 -19.01 0.21
N TRP A 121 9.65 -18.44 0.95
CA TRP A 121 9.91 -17.88 2.28
C TRP A 121 10.36 -18.95 3.29
N ASN A 122 9.71 -20.11 3.26
CA ASN A 122 10.07 -21.22 4.14
C ASN A 122 11.48 -21.75 3.82
N LEU A 123 11.82 -21.90 2.54
CA LEU A 123 13.16 -22.29 2.10
C LEU A 123 14.21 -21.24 2.51
N TYR A 124 13.95 -19.96 2.23
CA TYR A 124 14.82 -18.85 2.65
C TYR A 124 15.05 -18.85 4.17
N SER A 125 13.97 -19.01 4.95
CA SER A 125 14.04 -19.04 6.40
C SER A 125 14.85 -20.21 6.93
N GLN A 126 14.77 -21.38 6.29
CA GLN A 126 15.59 -22.55 6.64
C GLN A 126 17.06 -22.30 6.33
N CYS A 127 17.38 -21.75 5.16
CA CYS A 127 18.75 -21.40 4.76
C CYS A 127 19.37 -20.34 5.67
N VAL A 128 18.63 -19.28 6.04
CA VAL A 128 19.15 -18.24 6.93
C VAL A 128 19.37 -18.78 8.35
N LYS A 129 18.50 -19.69 8.82
CA LYS A 129 18.67 -20.34 10.13
C LYS A 129 19.89 -21.27 10.16
N SER A 130 20.15 -22.01 9.09
CA SER A 130 21.34 -22.89 9.02
C SER A 130 22.66 -22.11 8.89
N LEU A 131 22.61 -20.86 8.42
CA LEU A 131 23.77 -19.96 8.32
C LEU A 131 24.08 -19.21 9.62
N LYS A 132 23.19 -19.20 10.62
CA LYS A 132 23.51 -18.61 11.92
C LYS A 132 24.43 -19.58 12.68
N PRO A 133 25.68 -19.18 13.01
CA PRO A 133 26.57 -20.03 13.78
C PRO A 133 25.92 -20.33 15.12
N THR A 134 25.84 -21.62 15.47
CA THR A 134 25.47 -22.07 16.80
C THR A 134 26.49 -21.44 17.75
N SER A 135 26.04 -20.48 18.56
CA SER A 135 26.90 -19.91 19.60
C SER A 135 27.23 -21.03 20.58
N VAL A 136 28.50 -21.46 20.58
CA VAL A 136 29.12 -22.31 21.60
C VAL A 136 29.49 -21.44 22.78
#